data_AF-A0A1T5JF74-F1
#
_entry.id   AF-A0A1T5JF74-F1
#
_cell.length_a   1.000
_cell.length_b   1.000
_cell.length_c   1.000
_cell.angle_alpha   90.00
_cell.angle_beta   90.00
_cell.angle_gamma   90.00
#
_symmetry.space_group_name_H-M   'P 1'
#
loop_
_entity.id
_entity.type
_entity.pdbx_description
1 polymer ?
#
loop_
_entity_poly.entity_id
_entity_poly.type
_entity_poly.pdbx_seq_one_letter_code
_entity_poly.pdbx_strand_id
1 'polypeptide(L)'
;MNFFTDMVDMKGMIILTKMNEQMQQKMKQMLENIPRFDYKVIKFFDDKSEMQKAIDTLYNNGIMNLNSRTLTDNYINEIYELYIFMPKEGLNLILSAIVGGIIGGIIGWLHGNTMISLPLLNPASAGGRVVTTVLGAGIGSVLLATYISIMTLFRPIKSIKPGQHMLTIYADAERKRDINDILSKFKFLE
;
A
#
# COMPACT_ATOMS: atom_id res chain seq x y z
N MET A 1 7.22 26.03 58.05
CA MET A 1 6.24 25.22 57.30
C MET A 1 5.59 26.16 56.27
N ASN A 2 6.05 26.10 55.01
CA ASN A 2 5.88 27.13 54.00
C ASN A 2 4.55 26.99 53.24
N PHE A 3 3.45 27.32 53.90
CA PHE A 3 2.09 27.27 53.33
C PHE A 3 1.90 28.11 52.05
N PHE A 4 2.68 29.20 51.92
CA PHE A 4 2.64 30.07 50.75
C PHE A 4 3.38 29.48 49.54
N THR A 5 4.43 28.68 49.75
CA THR A 5 5.17 28.05 48.66
C THR A 5 4.36 26.90 48.04
N ASP A 6 3.69 26.10 48.88
CA ASP A 6 2.81 25.01 48.42
C ASP A 6 1.59 25.51 47.64
N MET A 7 1.02 26.66 48.01
CA MET A 7 -0.12 27.26 47.27
C MET A 7 0.28 27.80 45.89
N VAL A 8 1.49 28.34 45.75
CA VAL A 8 2.00 28.84 44.48
C VAL A 8 2.28 27.68 43.53
N ASP A 9 2.87 26.60 44.04
CA ASP A 9 3.09 25.36 43.26
C ASP A 9 1.78 24.69 42.86
N MET A 10 0.78 24.66 43.75
CA MET A 10 -0.54 24.09 43.43
C MET A 10 -1.27 24.89 42.34
N LYS A 11 -1.20 26.24 42.35
CA LYS A 11 -1.75 27.06 41.27
C LYS A 11 -1.00 26.88 39.96
N GLY A 12 0.33 26.79 40.00
CA GLY A 12 1.16 26.50 38.82
C GLY A 12 0.80 25.14 38.20
N MET A 13 0.62 24.13 39.04
CA MET A 13 0.24 22.78 38.62
C MET A 13 -1.16 22.74 37.98
N ILE A 14 -2.14 23.44 38.53
CA ILE A 14 -3.50 23.53 37.96
C ILE A 14 -3.49 24.22 36.58
N ILE A 15 -2.66 25.25 36.40
CA ILE A 15 -2.54 25.95 35.11
C ILE A 15 -1.90 25.02 34.06
N LEU A 16 -0.85 24.28 34.42
CA LEU A 16 -0.20 23.32 33.52
C LEU A 16 -1.16 22.20 33.11
N THR A 17 -1.94 21.65 34.04
CA THR A 17 -2.92 20.58 33.75
C THR A 17 -3.98 21.06 32.77
N LYS A 18 -4.58 22.25 33.01
CA LYS A 18 -5.58 22.82 32.10
C LYS A 18 -5.02 23.11 30.71
N MET A 19 -3.77 23.60 30.64
CA MET A 19 -3.11 23.88 29.36
C MET A 19 -2.82 22.58 28.59
N ASN A 20 -2.47 21.51 29.30
CA ASN A 20 -2.24 20.19 28.71
C ASN A 20 -3.55 19.56 28.21
N GLU A 21 -4.65 19.68 28.98
CA GLU A 21 -5.98 19.23 28.56
C GLU A 21 -6.48 19.97 27.31
N GLN A 22 -6.28 21.30 27.25
CA GLN A 22 -6.61 22.09 26.06
C GLN A 22 -5.77 21.69 24.84
N MET A 23 -4.47 21.44 25.02
CA MET A 23 -3.62 20.93 23.94
C MET A 23 -4.05 19.55 23.46
N GLN A 24 -4.37 18.63 24.38
CA GLN A 24 -4.86 17.29 24.05
C GLN A 24 -6.20 17.34 23.31
N GLN A 25 -7.12 18.21 23.74
CA GLN A 25 -8.39 18.41 23.03
C GLN A 25 -8.21 19.01 21.64
N LYS A 26 -7.31 19.98 21.48
CA LYS A 26 -6.96 20.56 20.18
C LYS A 26 -6.32 19.53 19.26
N MET A 27 -5.39 18.71 19.79
CA MET A 27 -4.79 17.60 19.05
C MET A 27 -5.83 16.56 18.65
N LYS A 28 -6.76 16.20 19.55
CA LYS A 28 -7.85 15.26 19.25
C LYS A 28 -8.77 15.79 18.14
N GLN A 29 -9.18 17.05 18.20
CA GLN A 29 -9.97 17.68 17.15
C GLN A 29 -9.22 17.77 15.81
N MET A 30 -7.91 18.03 15.86
CA MET A 30 -7.07 18.00 14.67
C MET A 30 -6.99 16.60 14.08
N LEU A 31 -6.85 15.56 14.91
CA LEU A 31 -6.78 14.14 14.50
C LEU A 31 -8.12 13.61 13.96
N GLU A 32 -9.24 14.01 14.55
CA GLU A 32 -10.58 13.64 14.08
C GLU A 32 -10.94 14.30 12.75
N ASN A 33 -10.42 15.50 12.49
CA ASN A 33 -10.64 16.25 11.24
C ASN A 33 -9.52 16.08 10.21
N ILE A 34 -8.58 15.14 10.40
CA ILE A 34 -7.65 14.79 9.30
C ILE A 34 -8.51 14.20 8.19
N PRO A 35 -8.49 14.78 6.98
CA PRO A 35 -9.24 14.22 5.87
C PRO A 35 -8.74 12.80 5.62
N ARG A 36 -9.59 11.82 5.95
CA ARG A 36 -9.32 10.41 5.70
C ARG A 36 -9.66 10.13 4.27
N PHE A 37 -8.68 10.28 3.39
CA PHE A 37 -8.83 9.87 2.00
C PHE A 37 -8.78 8.35 1.91
N ASP A 38 -9.91 7.76 1.60
CA ASP A 38 -10.15 6.35 1.40
C ASP A 38 -9.87 5.91 -0.05
N TYR A 39 -9.57 6.86 -0.94
CA TYR A 39 -9.09 6.61 -2.29
C TYR A 39 -7.81 7.38 -2.62
N LYS A 40 -6.80 6.64 -3.11
CA LYS A 40 -5.54 7.17 -3.60
C LYS A 40 -5.27 6.62 -4.99
N VAL A 41 -4.89 7.49 -5.93
CA VAL A 41 -4.39 7.11 -7.25
C VAL A 41 -3.07 7.83 -7.54
N ILE A 42 -2.16 7.12 -8.18
CA ILE A 42 -0.87 7.66 -8.63
C ILE A 42 -0.79 7.44 -10.14
N LYS A 43 -0.40 8.48 -10.88
CA LYS A 43 -0.20 8.46 -12.33
C LYS A 43 1.11 9.14 -12.69
N PHE A 44 1.77 8.64 -13.74
CA PHE A 44 3.03 9.16 -14.24
C PHE A 44 2.86 9.67 -15.66
N PHE A 45 3.43 10.83 -15.94
CA PHE A 45 3.39 11.55 -17.19
C PHE A 45 4.80 11.78 -17.70
N ASP A 46 5.01 11.61 -19.00
CA ASP A 46 6.26 11.99 -19.65
C ASP A 46 6.37 13.52 -19.78
N ASP A 47 5.25 14.21 -19.99
CA ASP A 47 5.21 15.63 -20.29
C ASP A 47 4.53 16.45 -19.17
N LYS A 48 5.18 17.56 -18.78
CA LYS A 48 4.68 18.47 -17.74
C LYS A 48 3.36 19.15 -18.12
N SER A 49 3.20 19.54 -19.38
CA SER A 49 1.98 20.18 -19.87
C SER A 49 0.81 19.22 -19.80
N GLU A 50 1.00 17.94 -20.13
CA GLU A 50 -0.06 16.93 -20.03
C GLU A 50 -0.49 16.70 -18.58
N MET A 51 0.47 16.60 -17.65
CA MET A 51 0.16 16.53 -16.21
C MET A 51 -0.60 17.79 -15.74
N GLN A 52 -0.18 18.99 -16.17
CA GLN A 52 -0.84 20.22 -15.77
C GLN A 52 -2.29 20.29 -16.30
N LYS A 53 -2.54 19.86 -17.53
CA LYS A 53 -3.90 19.75 -18.07
C LYS A 53 -4.76 18.79 -17.25
N ALA A 54 -4.19 17.68 -16.79
CA ALA A 54 -4.88 16.74 -15.90
C ALA A 54 -5.22 17.39 -14.56
N ILE A 55 -4.27 18.12 -13.95
CA ILE A 55 -4.48 18.88 -12.70
C ILE A 55 -5.60 19.90 -12.88
N ASP A 56 -5.54 20.73 -13.93
CA ASP A 56 -6.55 21.76 -14.18
C ASP A 56 -7.95 21.14 -14.39
N THR A 57 -8.00 20.01 -15.08
CA THR A 57 -9.26 19.27 -15.28
C THR A 57 -9.79 18.71 -13.96
N LEU A 58 -8.95 18.15 -13.10
CA LEU A 58 -9.34 17.66 -11.78
C LEU A 58 -9.85 18.80 -10.89
N TYR A 59 -9.18 19.95 -10.90
CA TYR A 59 -9.62 21.15 -10.17
C TYR A 59 -10.98 21.65 -10.66
N ASN A 60 -11.19 21.72 -11.97
CA ASN A 60 -12.47 22.14 -12.55
C ASN A 60 -13.63 21.18 -12.22
N ASN A 61 -13.32 19.93 -11.84
CA ASN A 61 -14.30 18.94 -11.38
C ASN A 61 -14.37 18.84 -9.84
N GLY A 62 -13.81 19.80 -9.09
CA GLY A 62 -13.89 19.87 -7.64
C GLY A 62 -12.98 18.90 -6.89
N ILE A 63 -11.99 18.29 -7.56
CA ILE A 63 -11.00 17.40 -6.94
C ILE A 63 -9.74 18.23 -6.64
N MET A 64 -9.62 18.68 -5.39
CA MET A 64 -8.59 19.66 -5.01
C MET A 64 -7.36 19.05 -4.31
N ASN A 65 -7.49 17.85 -3.74
CA ASN A 65 -6.42 17.22 -2.96
C ASN A 65 -5.46 16.46 -3.88
N LEU A 66 -4.59 17.23 -4.53
CA LEU A 66 -3.63 16.76 -5.52
C LEU A 66 -2.20 17.03 -5.03
N ASN A 67 -1.28 16.11 -5.27
CA ASN A 67 0.15 16.30 -5.07
C ASN A 67 0.86 15.99 -6.39
N SER A 68 1.60 16.96 -6.92
CA SER A 68 2.39 16.79 -8.14
C SER A 68 3.86 17.00 -7.84
N ARG A 69 4.72 16.15 -8.39
CA ARG A 69 6.17 16.33 -8.31
C ARG A 69 6.88 15.75 -9.51
N THR A 70 8.09 16.26 -9.77
CA THR A 70 8.98 15.70 -10.79
C THR A 70 9.94 14.74 -10.11
N LEU A 71 10.09 13.55 -10.67
CA LEU A 71 10.93 12.50 -10.09
C LEU A 71 12.40 12.88 -10.20
N THR A 72 13.11 12.84 -9.07
CA THR A 72 14.55 13.12 -9.02
C THR A 72 15.36 11.87 -9.39
N ASP A 73 16.69 11.97 -9.35
CA ASP A 73 17.58 10.82 -9.53
C ASP A 73 17.34 9.72 -8.48
N ASN A 74 16.71 10.04 -7.34
CA ASN A 74 16.31 9.07 -6.32
C ASN A 74 14.85 8.58 -6.49
N TYR A 75 14.35 8.56 -7.73
CA TYR A 75 12.95 8.21 -8.05
C TYR A 75 12.48 6.87 -7.47
N ILE A 76 13.39 5.90 -7.26
CA ILE A 76 13.07 4.58 -6.69
C ILE A 76 12.49 4.71 -5.28
N ASN A 77 13.22 5.34 -4.34
CA ASN A 77 12.74 5.55 -2.97
C ASN A 77 11.44 6.35 -2.96
N GLU A 78 11.42 7.35 -3.82
CA GLU A 78 10.32 8.27 -4.07
C GLU A 78 9.02 7.56 -4.50
N ILE A 79 9.10 6.48 -5.29
CA ILE A 79 7.96 5.64 -5.68
C ILE A 79 7.57 4.70 -4.54
N TYR A 80 8.56 4.09 -3.87
CA TYR A 80 8.34 3.14 -2.78
C TYR A 80 7.52 3.72 -1.63
N GLU A 81 7.82 4.95 -1.20
CA GLU A 81 7.07 5.62 -0.13
C GLU A 81 5.57 5.78 -0.45
N LEU A 82 5.20 5.75 -1.73
CA LEU A 82 3.83 6.02 -2.17
C LEU A 82 3.05 4.77 -2.59
N TYR A 83 3.72 3.70 -3.01
CA TYR A 83 3.08 2.52 -3.63
C TYR A 83 2.70 1.38 -2.67
N ILE A 84 3.25 1.31 -1.45
CA ILE A 84 3.26 0.08 -0.63
C ILE A 84 1.86 -0.46 -0.21
N PHE A 85 0.75 0.23 -0.46
CA PHE A 85 -0.59 -0.27 -0.11
C PHE A 85 -1.67 0.03 -1.14
N MET A 86 -1.69 -0.67 -2.28
CA MET A 86 -2.86 -0.68 -3.18
C MET A 86 -3.69 -1.97 -3.04
N PRO A 87 -5.04 -1.88 -2.94
CA PRO A 87 -5.91 -3.04 -2.74
C PRO A 87 -5.97 -3.98 -3.97
N LYS A 88 -5.77 -3.45 -5.20
CA LYS A 88 -5.74 -4.27 -6.43
C LYS A 88 -4.55 -5.23 -6.46
N GLU A 89 -3.39 -4.78 -5.98
CA GLU A 89 -2.19 -5.60 -5.90
C GLU A 89 -2.34 -6.70 -4.83
N GLY A 90 -3.00 -6.37 -3.72
CA GLY A 90 -3.39 -7.35 -2.71
C GLY A 90 -4.29 -8.47 -3.23
N LEU A 91 -5.25 -8.17 -4.12
CA LEU A 91 -6.09 -9.21 -4.73
C LEU A 91 -5.28 -10.16 -5.62
N ASN A 92 -4.36 -9.61 -6.43
CA ASN A 92 -3.47 -10.43 -7.27
C ASN A 92 -2.57 -11.32 -6.42
N LEU A 93 -2.09 -10.82 -5.28
CA LEU A 93 -1.31 -11.60 -4.33
C LEU A 93 -2.12 -12.78 -3.79
N ILE A 94 -3.34 -12.54 -3.32
CA ILE A 94 -4.22 -13.60 -2.79
C ILE A 94 -4.53 -14.64 -3.88
N LEU A 95 -4.87 -14.20 -5.09
CA LEU A 95 -5.12 -15.11 -6.21
C LEU A 95 -3.88 -15.93 -6.54
N SER A 96 -2.70 -15.32 -6.55
CA SER A 96 -1.45 -16.04 -6.80
C SER A 96 -1.13 -17.08 -5.71
N ALA A 97 -1.44 -16.78 -4.45
CA ALA A 97 -1.31 -17.73 -3.35
C ALA A 97 -2.25 -18.94 -3.55
N ILE A 98 -3.51 -18.70 -3.91
CA ILE A 98 -4.50 -19.76 -4.17
C ILE A 98 -4.04 -20.64 -5.34
N VAL A 99 -3.67 -20.03 -6.47
CA VAL A 99 -3.20 -20.76 -7.66
C VAL A 99 -1.94 -21.56 -7.33
N GLY A 100 -0.99 -20.94 -6.63
CA GLY A 100 0.24 -21.60 -6.18
C GLY A 100 -0.06 -22.79 -5.27
N GLY A 101 -1.06 -22.65 -4.38
CA GLY A 101 -1.52 -23.72 -3.51
C GLY A 101 -2.14 -24.89 -4.26
N ILE A 102 -2.96 -24.63 -5.29
CA ILE A 102 -3.55 -25.69 -6.11
C ILE A 102 -2.45 -26.44 -6.87
N ILE A 103 -1.55 -25.74 -7.55
CA ILE A 103 -0.45 -26.35 -8.31
C ILE A 103 0.48 -27.13 -7.38
N GLY A 104 0.87 -26.53 -6.25
CA GLY A 104 1.69 -27.17 -5.24
C GLY A 104 1.01 -28.41 -4.63
N GLY A 105 -0.30 -28.37 -4.43
CA GLY A 105 -1.09 -29.51 -3.95
C GLY A 105 -1.09 -30.66 -4.95
N ILE A 106 -1.27 -30.39 -6.24
CA ILE A 106 -1.17 -31.42 -7.30
C ILE A 106 0.21 -32.06 -7.30
N ILE A 107 1.28 -31.25 -7.21
CA ILE A 107 2.66 -31.74 -7.15
C ILE A 107 2.88 -32.60 -5.90
N GLY A 108 2.41 -32.15 -4.73
CA GLY A 108 2.50 -32.88 -3.48
C GLY A 108 1.71 -34.20 -3.49
N TRP A 109 0.57 -34.24 -4.18
CA TRP A 109 -0.22 -35.44 -4.38
C TRP A 109 0.48 -36.45 -5.29
N LEU A 110 1.05 -35.99 -6.42
CA LEU A 110 1.86 -36.83 -7.32
C LEU A 110 3.09 -37.40 -6.60
N HIS A 111 3.72 -36.60 -5.73
CA HIS A 111 4.83 -37.06 -4.89
C HIS A 111 4.41 -38.14 -3.90
N GLY A 112 3.28 -37.93 -3.21
CA GLY A 112 2.73 -38.91 -2.26
C GLY A 112 2.31 -40.23 -2.90
N ASN A 113 1.97 -40.23 -4.20
CA ASN A 113 1.68 -41.42 -5.00
C ASN A 113 2.93 -42.04 -5.66
N THR A 114 4.13 -41.61 -5.27
CA THR A 114 5.43 -42.05 -5.83
C THR A 114 5.58 -41.85 -7.35
N MET A 115 4.71 -41.06 -7.97
CA MET A 115 4.79 -40.74 -9.40
C MET A 115 5.96 -39.78 -9.69
N ILE A 116 6.33 -38.95 -8.71
CA ILE A 116 7.42 -37.96 -8.81
C ILE A 116 8.20 -37.97 -7.49
N SER A 117 9.53 -38.02 -7.53
CA SER A 117 10.36 -37.88 -6.31
C SER A 117 10.88 -36.44 -6.20
N LEU A 118 10.54 -35.78 -5.10
CA LEU A 118 11.01 -34.43 -4.80
C LEU A 118 11.83 -34.47 -3.51
N PRO A 119 13.15 -34.23 -3.56
CA PRO A 119 14.02 -34.28 -2.38
C PRO A 119 13.53 -33.44 -1.20
N LEU A 120 12.94 -32.27 -1.50
CA LEU A 120 12.39 -31.35 -0.51
C LEU A 120 11.19 -31.93 0.27
N LEU A 121 10.44 -32.85 -0.33
CA LEU A 121 9.25 -33.47 0.26
C LEU A 121 9.52 -34.88 0.81
N ASN A 122 10.70 -35.44 0.59
CA ASN A 122 11.07 -36.79 1.06
C ASN A 122 10.93 -36.99 2.59
N PRO A 123 11.27 -36.03 3.47
CA PRO A 123 11.01 -36.20 4.91
C PRO A 123 9.52 -36.28 5.23
N ALA A 124 8.68 -35.60 4.44
CA ALA A 124 7.25 -35.56 4.61
C ALA A 124 6.52 -36.77 4.00
N SER A 125 7.18 -37.54 3.13
CA SER A 125 6.58 -38.73 2.52
C SER A 125 6.27 -39.82 3.55
N ALA A 126 6.96 -39.83 4.70
CA ALA A 126 6.65 -40.69 5.84
C ALA A 126 5.26 -40.41 6.45
N GLY A 127 4.74 -39.18 6.30
CA GLY A 127 3.39 -38.78 6.71
C GLY A 127 2.29 -39.18 5.72
N GLY A 128 2.67 -39.78 4.57
CA GLY A 128 1.74 -40.23 3.55
C GLY A 128 1.19 -39.10 2.66
N ARG A 129 0.34 -39.48 1.72
CA ARG A 129 -0.12 -38.63 0.61
C ARG A 129 -0.79 -37.32 1.03
N VAL A 130 -1.57 -37.35 2.11
CA VAL A 130 -2.29 -36.15 2.58
C VAL A 130 -1.28 -35.10 3.08
N VAL A 131 -0.28 -35.53 3.84
CA VAL A 131 0.75 -34.65 4.38
C VAL A 131 1.58 -34.03 3.25
N THR A 132 1.99 -34.82 2.25
CA THR A 132 2.74 -34.30 1.10
C THR A 132 1.92 -33.33 0.24
N THR A 133 0.61 -33.57 0.11
CA THR A 133 -0.32 -32.68 -0.62
C THR A 133 -0.45 -31.34 0.08
N VAL A 134 -0.67 -31.34 1.41
CA VAL A 134 -0.82 -30.10 2.19
C VAL A 134 0.47 -29.30 2.21
N LEU A 135 1.62 -29.97 2.40
CA LEU A 135 2.92 -29.29 2.35
C LEU A 135 3.25 -28.76 0.96
N GLY A 136 2.96 -29.54 -0.08
CA GLY A 136 3.09 -29.10 -1.46
C GLY A 136 2.27 -27.85 -1.72
N ALA A 137 1.01 -27.81 -1.28
CA ALA A 137 0.15 -26.64 -1.40
C ALA A 137 0.70 -25.43 -0.63
N GLY A 138 1.16 -25.62 0.62
CA GLY A 138 1.76 -24.55 1.40
C GLY A 138 2.99 -23.94 0.71
N ILE A 139 3.91 -24.79 0.25
CA ILE A 139 5.13 -24.36 -0.45
C ILE A 139 4.79 -23.66 -1.76
N GLY A 140 3.91 -24.23 -2.58
CA GLY A 140 3.50 -23.65 -3.85
C GLY A 140 2.81 -22.29 -3.69
N SER A 141 1.95 -22.16 -2.68
CA SER A 141 1.29 -20.90 -2.33
C SER A 141 2.31 -19.82 -1.97
N VAL A 142 3.27 -20.14 -1.10
CA VAL A 142 4.30 -19.18 -0.67
C VAL A 142 5.19 -18.78 -1.85
N LEU A 143 5.71 -19.74 -2.61
CA LEU A 143 6.62 -19.45 -3.72
C LEU A 143 5.98 -18.55 -4.77
N LEU A 144 4.76 -18.86 -5.19
CA LEU A 144 4.09 -18.08 -6.22
C LEU A 144 3.66 -16.70 -5.70
N ALA A 145 3.18 -16.62 -4.47
CA ALA A 145 2.85 -15.34 -3.84
C ALA A 145 4.09 -14.45 -3.69
N THR A 146 5.22 -15.00 -3.23
CA THR A 146 6.48 -14.26 -3.12
C THR A 146 6.97 -13.79 -4.49
N TYR A 147 6.92 -14.65 -5.51
CA TYR A 147 7.31 -14.27 -6.88
C TYR A 147 6.46 -13.11 -7.42
N ILE A 148 5.13 -13.20 -7.27
CA ILE A 148 4.22 -12.13 -7.71
C ILE A 148 4.40 -10.85 -6.90
N SER A 149 4.59 -10.95 -5.58
CA SER A 149 4.92 -9.79 -4.72
C SER A 149 6.15 -9.05 -5.24
N ILE A 150 7.24 -9.78 -5.51
CA ILE A 150 8.48 -9.21 -6.04
C ILE A 150 8.21 -8.55 -7.39
N MET A 151 7.57 -9.25 -8.33
CA MET A 151 7.30 -8.70 -9.66
C MET A 151 6.42 -7.45 -9.61
N THR A 152 5.42 -7.44 -8.74
CA THR A 152 4.50 -6.29 -8.60
C THR A 152 5.23 -5.09 -8.01
N LEU A 153 6.12 -5.33 -7.04
CA LEU A 153 6.94 -4.30 -6.43
C LEU A 153 7.89 -3.61 -7.42
N PHE A 154 8.45 -4.37 -8.37
CA PHE A 154 9.43 -3.85 -9.35
C PHE A 154 8.79 -3.31 -10.65
N ARG A 155 7.52 -3.62 -10.92
CA ARG A 155 6.83 -3.18 -12.14
C ARG A 155 6.83 -1.66 -12.36
N PRO A 156 6.42 -0.81 -11.39
CA PRO A 156 6.41 0.64 -11.61
C PRO A 156 7.82 1.19 -11.83
N ILE A 157 8.84 0.62 -11.18
CA ILE A 157 10.23 1.10 -11.29
C ILE A 157 10.81 0.87 -12.69
N LYS A 158 10.33 -0.15 -13.42
CA LYS A 158 10.86 -0.51 -14.74
C LYS A 158 10.36 0.41 -15.86
N SER A 159 9.15 0.95 -15.75
CA SER A 159 8.58 1.85 -16.77
C SER A 159 8.91 3.33 -16.51
N ILE A 160 9.38 3.66 -15.31
CA ILE A 160 9.57 5.04 -14.87
C ILE A 160 11.06 5.43 -14.84
N LYS A 161 11.35 6.67 -15.23
CA LYS A 161 12.69 7.26 -15.33
C LYS A 161 12.78 8.57 -14.54
N PRO A 162 13.98 8.98 -14.09
CA PRO A 162 14.20 10.32 -13.57
C PRO A 162 13.79 11.39 -14.59
N GLY A 163 13.24 12.50 -14.10
CA GLY A 163 12.71 13.60 -14.92
C GLY A 163 11.24 13.46 -15.32
N GLN A 164 10.61 12.31 -15.13
CA GLN A 164 9.16 12.15 -15.37
C GLN A 164 8.33 12.79 -14.25
N HIS A 165 7.07 13.09 -14.56
CA HIS A 165 6.17 13.83 -13.67
C HIS A 165 5.14 12.91 -13.05
N MET A 166 5.03 12.95 -11.72
CA MET A 166 4.11 12.14 -10.96
C MET A 166 2.97 13.00 -10.41
N LEU A 167 1.75 12.50 -10.57
CA LEU A 167 0.54 13.06 -9.99
C LEU A 167 -0.08 12.05 -9.02
N THR A 168 -0.23 12.45 -7.76
CA THR A 168 -0.95 11.71 -6.73
C THR A 168 -2.26 12.42 -6.42
N ILE A 169 -3.35 11.67 -6.42
CA ILE A 169 -4.71 12.15 -6.20
C ILE A 169 -5.23 11.49 -4.94
N TYR A 170 -5.72 12.30 -4.02
CA TYR A 170 -6.37 11.86 -2.79
C TYR A 170 -7.84 12.27 -2.84
N ALA A 171 -8.74 11.32 -2.63
CA ALA A 171 -10.17 11.60 -2.65
C ALA A 171 -10.94 10.58 -1.80
N ASP A 172 -12.24 10.85 -1.66
CA ASP A 172 -13.19 9.94 -1.01
C ASP A 172 -13.57 8.81 -1.98
N ALA A 173 -13.92 7.63 -1.48
CA ALA A 173 -14.23 6.47 -2.32
C ALA A 173 -15.42 6.72 -3.29
N GLU A 174 -16.34 7.61 -2.94
CA GLU A 174 -17.48 7.99 -3.77
C GLU A 174 -17.05 8.62 -5.11
N ARG A 175 -15.96 9.39 -5.11
CA ARG A 175 -15.44 10.08 -6.30
C ARG A 175 -14.52 9.23 -7.17
N LYS A 176 -14.35 7.95 -6.82
CA LYS A 176 -13.52 7.01 -7.58
C LYS A 176 -13.94 6.91 -9.04
N ARG A 177 -15.24 6.85 -9.34
CA ARG A 177 -15.71 6.72 -10.72
C ARG A 177 -15.34 7.95 -11.55
N ASP A 178 -15.65 9.13 -11.03
CA ASP A 178 -15.39 10.41 -11.70
C ASP A 178 -13.89 10.62 -11.94
N ILE A 179 -13.05 10.29 -10.96
CA ILE A 179 -11.59 10.36 -11.11
C ILE A 179 -11.11 9.44 -12.24
N ASN A 180 -11.60 8.19 -12.30
CA ASN A 180 -11.18 7.27 -13.35
C ASN A 180 -11.67 7.71 -14.74
N ASP A 181 -12.87 8.25 -14.84
CA ASP A 181 -13.40 8.79 -16.10
C ASP A 181 -12.62 10.01 -16.58
N ILE A 182 -12.24 10.92 -15.68
CA ILE A 182 -11.38 12.06 -16.01
C ILE A 182 -10.02 11.58 -16.48
N LEU A 183 -9.38 10.68 -15.72
CA LEU A 183 -8.04 10.19 -16.03
C LEU A 183 -7.97 9.38 -17.32
N SER A 184 -9.07 8.72 -17.73
CA SER A 184 -9.14 7.95 -18.98
C SER A 184 -8.86 8.79 -20.24
N LYS A 185 -8.97 10.12 -20.14
CA LYS A 185 -8.77 11.07 -21.24
C LYS A 185 -7.31 11.47 -21.46
N PHE A 186 -6.41 11.08 -20.55
CA PHE A 186 -5.01 11.48 -20.58
C PHE A 186 -4.12 10.28 -20.87
N LYS A 187 -2.97 10.53 -21.49
CA LYS A 187 -1.94 9.52 -21.70
C LYS A 187 -1.04 9.48 -20.46
N PHE A 188 -0.87 8.29 -19.90
CA PHE A 188 0.03 8.04 -18.78
C PHE A 188 0.88 6.81 -19.06
N LEU A 189 1.97 6.69 -18.32
CA LEU A 189 2.82 5.50 -18.31
C LEU A 189 2.17 4.41 -17.43
N GLU A 190 2.17 3.17 -17.92
CA GLU A 190 1.69 1.98 -17.20
C GLU A 190 2.83 1.14 -16.58
#